data_AF-Q9RUU6-F1
#
_entry.id   AF-Q9RUU6-F1
#
_cell.length_a   1.000
_cell.length_b   1.000
_cell.length_c   1.000
_cell.angle_alpha   90.00
_cell.angle_beta   90.00
_cell.angle_gamma   90.00
#
_symmetry.space_group_name_H-M   'P 1'
#
loop_
_entity.id
_entity.type
_entity.pdbx_description
1 polymer ?
#
loop_
_entity_poly.entity_id
_entity_poly.type
_entity_poly.pdbx_seq_one_letter_code
_entity_poly.pdbx_strand_id
1 'polypeptide(L)'
;MVADGQYAKTMFMDAVSREGYAFVTKMQCNANLLYPFTGAHPKRRGGRQKWAGKVDFIHFDGWASVPGEDRERVWTRVVWAPHYARLLRVVVIQNVDRRGKVKGHVVLCSTDPTLPAEQIRALYSARFRLEFVFRDAKQFAGLNTCQLRRTVALENHWNAAFFALSLGRAEVLLEEAGRLQRPVSQMMFSYEDIKRRAYNRLFARRILRNLGLEARFHELEKHPSRPLDLGVKAA
;
A
#
# COMPACT_ATOMS: atom_id res chain seq x y z
N MET A 1 8.69 7.56 -2.61
CA MET A 1 7.33 8.01 -2.22
C MET A 1 6.30 7.40 -3.15
N VAL A 2 5.11 7.05 -2.64
CA VAL A 2 4.00 6.49 -3.44
C VAL A 2 2.72 7.30 -3.25
N ALA A 3 1.97 7.55 -4.32
CA ALA A 3 0.69 8.25 -4.26
C ALA A 3 -0.29 7.77 -5.33
N ASP A 4 -1.59 8.03 -5.12
CA ASP A 4 -2.63 7.70 -6.09
C ASP A 4 -2.51 8.53 -7.39
N GLY A 5 -3.17 8.10 -8.46
CA GLY A 5 -3.11 8.75 -9.76
C GLY A 5 -3.59 10.20 -9.78
N GLN A 6 -4.38 10.66 -8.79
CA GLN A 6 -4.69 12.08 -8.63
C GLN A 6 -3.44 12.96 -8.44
N TYR A 7 -2.35 12.38 -7.94
CA TYR A 7 -1.06 13.05 -7.71
C TYR A 7 -0.08 12.89 -8.88
N ALA A 8 -0.48 12.25 -9.98
CA ALA A 8 0.31 12.20 -11.21
C ALA A 8 0.34 13.57 -11.91
N LYS A 9 1.04 14.53 -11.30
CA LYS A 9 1.23 15.91 -11.78
C LYS A 9 2.69 16.28 -11.73
N THR A 10 3.13 17.09 -12.69
CA THR A 10 4.52 17.54 -12.82
C THR A 10 5.05 18.16 -11.52
N MET A 11 4.26 19.01 -10.86
CA MET A 11 4.65 19.63 -9.59
C MET A 11 5.02 18.62 -8.49
N PHE A 12 4.29 17.50 -8.37
CA PHE A 12 4.57 16.48 -7.36
C PHE A 12 5.78 15.65 -7.75
N MET A 13 5.87 15.25 -9.02
CA MET A 13 7.03 14.53 -9.53
C MET A 13 8.33 15.31 -9.32
N ASP A 14 8.29 16.62 -9.60
CA ASP A 14 9.44 17.51 -9.46
C ASP A 14 9.81 17.75 -8.00
N ALA A 15 8.82 18.05 -7.15
CA ALA A 15 9.06 18.25 -5.72
C ALA A 15 9.73 17.02 -5.09
N VAL A 16 9.21 15.82 -5.34
CA VAL A 16 9.77 14.58 -4.77
C VAL A 16 11.15 14.26 -5.35
N SER A 17 11.36 14.55 -6.63
CA SER A 17 12.67 14.35 -7.27
C SER A 17 13.73 15.31 -6.71
N ARG A 18 13.36 16.55 -6.35
CA ARG A 18 14.29 17.53 -5.73
C ARG A 18 14.77 17.07 -4.37
N GLU A 19 13.93 16.37 -3.61
CA GLU A 19 14.29 15.73 -2.35
C GLU A 19 15.09 14.42 -2.52
N GLY A 20 15.44 14.04 -3.75
CA GLY A 20 16.24 12.84 -4.03
C GLY A 20 15.49 11.51 -3.97
N TYR A 21 14.15 11.53 -3.92
CA TYR A 21 13.35 10.31 -3.85
C TYR A 21 12.70 9.95 -5.20
N ALA A 22 12.54 8.64 -5.44
CA ALA A 22 11.70 8.15 -6.52
C ALA A 22 10.21 8.35 -6.19
N PHE A 23 9.43 8.84 -7.14
CA PHE A 23 7.98 8.97 -7.02
C PHE A 23 7.28 7.89 -7.85
N VAL A 24 6.49 7.06 -7.18
CA VAL A 24 5.68 5.99 -7.78
C VAL A 24 4.22 6.37 -7.77
N THR A 25 3.56 6.32 -8.92
CA THR A 25 2.12 6.63 -9.03
C THR A 25 1.44 5.88 -10.16
N LYS A 26 0.10 5.91 -10.19
CA LYS A 26 -0.71 5.39 -11.29
C LYS A 26 -0.96 6.47 -12.32
N MET A 27 -0.82 6.11 -13.58
CA MET A 27 -1.16 6.97 -14.71
C MET A 27 -2.56 6.64 -15.24
N GLN A 28 -3.09 7.52 -16.08
CA GLN A 28 -4.27 7.20 -16.89
C GLN A 28 -3.99 5.98 -17.79
N CYS A 29 -4.99 5.15 -18.04
CA CYS A 29 -4.83 3.94 -18.85
C CYS A 29 -4.40 4.24 -20.30
N ASN A 30 -4.69 5.44 -20.80
CA ASN A 30 -4.33 5.94 -22.13
C ASN A 30 -3.20 6.99 -22.08
N ALA A 31 -2.34 6.96 -21.06
CA ALA A 31 -1.27 7.94 -20.88
C ALA A 31 -0.43 8.14 -22.15
N ASN A 32 -0.18 9.39 -22.51
CA ASN A 32 0.65 9.71 -23.68
C ASN A 32 2.12 9.43 -23.38
N LEU A 33 2.65 8.34 -23.94
CA LEU A 33 4.02 7.88 -23.75
C LEU A 33 4.69 7.61 -25.10
N LEU A 34 5.96 7.94 -25.21
CA LEU A 34 6.75 7.82 -26.43
C LEU A 34 7.96 6.92 -26.22
N TYR A 35 8.28 6.11 -27.21
CA TYR A 35 9.52 5.35 -27.25
C TYR A 35 10.68 6.28 -27.63
N PRO A 36 11.72 6.43 -26.79
CA PRO A 36 12.95 7.11 -27.19
C PRO A 36 13.56 6.42 -28.42
N PHE A 37 14.00 7.20 -29.40
CA PHE A 37 14.67 6.65 -30.58
C PHE A 37 16.11 6.26 -30.24
N THR A 38 16.45 4.98 -30.43
CA THR A 38 17.79 4.41 -30.16
C THR A 38 18.50 3.91 -31.42
N GLY A 39 17.91 4.10 -32.60
CA GLY A 39 18.47 3.64 -33.86
C GLY A 39 19.58 4.53 -34.41
N ALA A 40 20.24 4.08 -35.48
CA ALA A 40 21.19 4.91 -36.22
C ALA A 40 20.46 6.07 -36.91
N HIS A 41 20.97 7.29 -36.73
CA HIS A 41 20.40 8.45 -37.40
C HIS A 41 20.83 8.50 -38.87
N PRO A 42 19.88 8.61 -39.83
CA PRO A 42 20.25 8.76 -41.23
C PRO A 42 20.96 10.09 -41.45
N LYS A 43 21.99 10.10 -42.32
CA LYS A 43 22.68 11.32 -42.76
C LYS A 43 21.77 12.10 -43.71
N ARG A 44 20.85 12.88 -43.16
CA ARG A 44 19.95 13.78 -43.90
C ARG A 44 19.90 15.17 -43.27
N ARG A 45 19.59 16.19 -44.06
CA ARG A 45 19.39 17.56 -43.58
C ARG A 45 18.11 17.64 -42.74
N GLY A 46 18.21 18.10 -41.50
CA GLY A 46 17.08 18.25 -40.57
C GLY A 46 17.40 17.83 -39.14
N GLY A 47 16.45 18.04 -38.23
CA GLY A 47 16.57 17.62 -36.83
C GLY A 47 16.63 16.11 -36.67
N ARG A 48 17.42 15.63 -35.69
CA ARG A 48 17.48 14.21 -35.33
C ARG A 48 16.12 13.73 -34.83
N GLN A 49 15.72 12.54 -35.26
CA GLN A 49 14.51 11.88 -34.77
C GLN A 49 14.66 11.59 -33.27
N LYS A 50 13.76 12.13 -32.44
CA LYS A 50 13.78 11.93 -30.99
C LYS A 50 13.00 10.69 -30.55
N TRP A 51 11.93 10.35 -31.27
CA TRP A 51 10.95 9.34 -30.87
C TRP A 51 10.77 8.27 -31.95
N ALA A 52 10.75 7.00 -31.54
CA ALA A 52 10.52 5.86 -32.44
C ALA A 52 9.03 5.57 -32.67
N GLY A 53 8.16 6.06 -31.79
CA GLY A 53 6.72 5.85 -31.88
C GLY A 53 6.01 6.14 -30.57
N LYS A 54 4.69 5.93 -30.55
CA LYS A 54 3.83 6.06 -29.37
C LYS A 54 3.54 4.68 -28.77
N VAL A 55 3.41 4.63 -27.44
CA VAL A 55 2.95 3.42 -26.74
C VAL A 55 1.45 3.25 -26.97
N ASP A 56 1.00 2.06 -27.37
CA ASP A 56 -0.41 1.73 -27.62
C ASP A 56 -1.08 0.93 -26.49
N PHE A 57 -0.30 0.38 -25.54
CA PHE A 57 -0.73 -0.52 -24.46
C PHE A 57 -1.43 -1.81 -24.92
N ILE A 58 -1.29 -2.16 -26.19
CA ILE A 58 -1.83 -3.37 -26.80
C ILE A 58 -0.68 -4.32 -27.14
N HIS A 59 0.38 -3.78 -27.75
CA HIS A 59 1.56 -4.52 -28.18
C HIS A 59 2.76 -4.13 -27.31
N PHE A 60 3.43 -5.14 -26.74
CA PHE A 60 4.52 -4.97 -25.79
C PHE A 60 5.89 -5.34 -26.39
N ASP A 61 6.03 -5.20 -27.70
CA ASP A 61 7.29 -5.49 -28.40
C ASP A 61 8.44 -4.62 -27.86
N GLY A 62 9.51 -5.27 -27.42
CA GLY A 62 10.66 -4.63 -26.77
C GLY A 62 10.40 -4.17 -25.33
N TRP A 63 9.32 -4.60 -24.69
CA TRP A 63 9.15 -4.51 -23.24
C TRP A 63 9.68 -5.76 -22.56
N ALA A 64 10.15 -5.63 -21.32
CA ALA A 64 10.50 -6.77 -20.49
C ALA A 64 9.25 -7.32 -19.80
N SER A 65 9.08 -8.65 -19.86
CA SER A 65 8.07 -9.36 -19.06
C SER A 65 8.54 -9.46 -17.61
N VAL A 66 7.61 -9.31 -16.67
CA VAL A 66 7.85 -9.37 -15.23
C VAL A 66 6.87 -10.40 -14.62
N PRO A 67 7.24 -11.17 -13.58
CA PRO A 67 6.32 -12.08 -12.92
C PRO A 67 5.06 -11.35 -12.44
N GLY A 68 3.88 -11.81 -12.87
CA GLY A 68 2.56 -11.32 -12.43
C GLY A 68 1.92 -12.24 -11.39
N GLU A 69 0.80 -11.81 -10.80
CA GLU A 69 -0.06 -12.72 -10.04
C GLU A 69 -0.92 -13.59 -10.97
N ASP A 70 -1.70 -14.51 -10.40
CA ASP A 70 -2.65 -15.33 -11.16
C ASP A 70 -3.58 -14.45 -11.99
N ARG A 71 -3.58 -14.70 -13.31
CA ARG A 71 -4.35 -13.93 -14.31
C ARG A 71 -3.89 -12.49 -14.51
N GLU A 72 -2.62 -12.20 -14.23
CA GLU A 72 -1.96 -10.96 -14.64
C GLU A 72 -0.90 -11.22 -15.72
N ARG A 73 -0.73 -10.25 -16.63
CA ARG A 73 0.47 -10.13 -17.46
C ARG A 73 1.11 -8.79 -17.19
N VAL A 74 2.39 -8.79 -16.86
CA VAL A 74 3.10 -7.59 -16.43
C VAL A 74 4.24 -7.28 -17.38
N TRP A 75 4.28 -6.04 -17.84
CA TRP A 75 5.28 -5.54 -18.77
C TRP A 75 5.95 -4.31 -18.20
N THR A 76 7.24 -4.14 -18.44
CA THR A 76 7.95 -2.91 -18.07
C THR A 76 8.89 -2.38 -19.14
N ARG A 77 9.01 -1.05 -19.21
CA ARG A 77 9.95 -0.34 -20.09
C ARG A 77 10.21 1.07 -19.58
N VAL A 78 11.36 1.62 -19.94
CA VAL A 78 11.62 3.07 -19.80
C VAL A 78 11.10 3.78 -21.04
N VAL A 79 10.21 4.75 -20.84
CA VAL A 79 9.60 5.53 -21.93
C VAL A 79 9.60 7.02 -21.58
N TRP A 80 9.55 7.86 -22.61
CA TRP A 80 9.43 9.29 -22.43
C TRP A 80 7.97 9.68 -22.23
N ALA A 81 7.70 10.51 -21.21
CA ALA A 81 6.39 11.04 -20.94
C ALA A 81 6.36 12.55 -21.24
N PRO A 82 5.81 12.98 -22.40
CA PRO A 82 5.86 14.39 -22.83
C PRO A 82 5.25 15.36 -21.83
N HIS A 83 4.15 14.99 -21.19
CA HIS A 83 3.45 15.83 -20.21
C HIS A 83 4.32 16.20 -19.00
N TYR A 84 5.25 15.31 -18.62
CA TYR A 84 6.16 15.51 -17.48
C TYR A 84 7.58 15.86 -17.94
N ALA A 85 7.81 15.94 -19.25
CA ALA A 85 9.11 16.18 -19.87
C ALA A 85 10.25 15.32 -19.29
N ARG A 86 10.00 14.03 -19.05
CA ARG A 86 11.02 13.12 -18.48
C ARG A 86 10.85 11.66 -18.89
N LEU A 87 11.93 10.89 -18.72
CA LEU A 87 11.89 9.44 -18.78
C LEU A 87 11.29 8.87 -17.50
N LEU A 88 10.38 7.92 -17.65
CA LEU A 88 9.76 7.19 -16.56
C LEU A 88 9.97 5.69 -16.78
N ARG A 89 10.22 4.94 -15.70
CA ARG A 89 10.00 3.49 -15.73
C ARG A 89 8.51 3.27 -15.65
N VAL A 90 7.94 2.63 -16.67
CA VAL A 90 6.51 2.32 -16.73
C VAL A 90 6.32 0.83 -16.55
N VAL A 91 5.31 0.47 -15.77
CA VAL A 91 4.87 -0.91 -15.53
C VAL A 91 3.40 -0.99 -15.93
N VAL A 92 3.08 -1.91 -16.83
CA VAL A 92 1.71 -2.15 -17.27
C VAL A 92 1.28 -3.52 -16.75
N ILE A 93 0.19 -3.55 -16.00
CA ILE A 93 -0.40 -4.77 -15.45
C ILE A 93 -1.70 -5.00 -16.20
N GLN A 94 -1.76 -6.05 -17.02
CA GLN A 94 -2.96 -6.46 -17.74
C GLN A 94 -3.69 -7.55 -16.95
N ASN A 95 -4.97 -7.33 -16.67
CA ASN A 95 -5.84 -8.35 -16.09
C ASN A 95 -6.41 -9.22 -17.22
N VAL A 96 -6.20 -10.53 -17.14
CA VAL A 96 -6.74 -11.49 -18.11
C VAL A 96 -7.88 -12.31 -17.52
N ASP A 97 -8.79 -12.76 -18.39
CA ASP A 97 -9.83 -13.69 -18.01
C ASP A 97 -9.34 -15.15 -18.00
N ARG A 98 -10.22 -16.10 -17.65
CA ARG A 98 -9.89 -17.53 -17.64
C ARG A 98 -9.51 -18.09 -19.02
N ARG A 99 -9.87 -17.40 -20.10
CA ARG A 99 -9.58 -17.76 -21.50
C ARG A 99 -8.34 -17.02 -22.02
N GLY A 100 -7.66 -16.24 -21.18
CA GLY A 100 -6.45 -15.48 -21.53
C GLY A 100 -6.71 -14.16 -22.27
N LYS A 101 -7.96 -13.70 -22.35
CA LYS A 101 -8.32 -12.41 -22.97
C LYS A 101 -8.12 -11.26 -21.98
N VAL A 102 -7.50 -10.18 -22.43
CA VAL A 102 -7.30 -8.95 -21.63
C VAL A 102 -8.64 -8.28 -21.38
N LYS A 103 -8.97 -8.04 -20.10
CA LYS A 103 -10.17 -7.30 -19.66
C LYS A 103 -9.90 -5.81 -19.44
N GLY A 104 -8.65 -5.46 -19.13
CA GLY A 104 -8.22 -4.10 -18.89
C GLY A 104 -6.80 -4.09 -18.34
N HIS A 105 -6.25 -2.89 -18.18
CA HIS A 105 -4.89 -2.72 -17.68
C HIS A 105 -4.76 -1.52 -16.74
N VAL A 106 -3.73 -1.59 -15.91
CA VAL A 106 -3.27 -0.51 -15.05
C VAL A 106 -1.89 -0.08 -15.51
N VAL A 107 -1.67 1.23 -15.57
CA VAL A 107 -0.37 1.82 -15.91
C VAL A 107 0.20 2.45 -14.64
N LEU A 108 1.33 1.95 -14.17
CA LEU A 108 2.10 2.52 -13.08
C LEU A 108 3.37 3.16 -13.64
N CYS A 109 3.89 4.17 -12.96
CA CYS A 109 5.18 4.76 -13.30
C CYS A 109 6.04 5.06 -12.07
N SER A 110 7.34 5.13 -12.30
CA SER A 110 8.34 5.68 -11.39
C SER A 110 9.11 6.80 -12.08
N THR A 111 9.36 7.89 -11.35
CA THR A 111 10.27 8.97 -11.79
C THR A 111 11.74 8.55 -11.81
N ASP A 112 12.09 7.47 -11.11
CA ASP A 112 13.40 6.83 -11.22
C ASP A 112 13.33 5.73 -12.30
N PRO A 113 14.02 5.92 -13.45
CA PRO A 113 14.06 4.93 -14.50
C PRO A 113 14.75 3.65 -14.09
N THR A 114 15.59 3.63 -13.05
CA THR A 114 16.36 2.45 -12.64
C THR A 114 15.59 1.54 -11.67
N LEU A 115 14.51 2.04 -11.07
CA LEU A 115 13.73 1.30 -10.08
C LEU A 115 13.13 0.01 -10.68
N PRO A 116 13.36 -1.17 -10.07
CA PRO A 116 12.82 -2.43 -10.58
C PRO A 116 11.29 -2.46 -10.60
N ALA A 117 10.71 -3.08 -11.61
CA ALA A 117 9.26 -3.16 -11.79
C ALA A 117 8.55 -3.88 -10.62
N GLU A 118 9.17 -4.89 -10.04
CA GLU A 118 8.67 -5.59 -8.86
C GLU A 118 8.55 -4.66 -7.64
N GLN A 119 9.55 -3.78 -7.45
CA GLN A 119 9.51 -2.79 -6.37
C GLN A 119 8.44 -1.72 -6.63
N ILE A 120 8.27 -1.26 -7.88
CA ILE A 120 7.19 -0.35 -8.26
C ILE A 120 5.82 -0.94 -7.90
N ARG A 121 5.62 -2.23 -8.23
CA ARG A 121 4.38 -2.95 -7.89
C ARG A 121 4.21 -3.09 -6.38
N ALA A 122 5.23 -3.54 -5.66
CA ALA A 122 5.17 -3.69 -4.21
C ALA A 122 4.84 -2.37 -3.50
N LEU A 123 5.49 -1.27 -3.91
CA LEU A 123 5.22 0.07 -3.38
C LEU A 123 3.79 0.52 -3.67
N TYR A 124 3.31 0.34 -4.90
CA TYR A 124 1.95 0.73 -5.27
C TYR A 124 0.88 -0.13 -4.59
N SER A 125 1.10 -1.44 -4.44
CA SER A 125 0.22 -2.33 -3.69
C SER A 125 0.17 -1.95 -2.20
N ALA A 126 1.29 -1.53 -1.62
CA ALA A 126 1.33 -1.03 -0.25
C ALA A 126 0.50 0.26 -0.05
N ARG A 127 0.24 1.05 -1.11
CA ARG A 127 -0.63 2.24 -1.04
C ARG A 127 -2.03 1.91 -0.53
N PHE A 128 -2.62 0.80 -0.98
CA PHE A 128 -3.96 0.37 -0.50
C PHE A 128 -3.97 0.07 1.01
N ARG A 129 -2.83 -0.28 1.60
CA ARG A 129 -2.74 -0.51 3.05
C ARG A 129 -3.01 0.75 3.87
N LEU A 130 -2.76 1.94 3.31
CA LEU A 130 -3.10 3.22 3.95
C LEU A 130 -4.62 3.39 4.09
N GLU A 131 -5.41 2.94 3.11
CA GLU A 131 -6.87 3.03 3.16
C GLU A 131 -7.46 2.21 4.32
N PHE A 132 -6.82 1.07 4.65
CA PHE A 132 -7.19 0.27 5.82
C PHE A 132 -6.96 1.01 7.14
N VAL A 133 -5.90 1.81 7.27
CA VAL A 133 -5.65 2.62 8.47
C VAL A 133 -6.80 3.59 8.71
N PHE A 134 -7.23 4.32 7.67
CA PHE A 134 -8.35 5.25 7.80
C PHE A 134 -9.68 4.55 8.06
N ARG A 135 -9.91 3.38 7.45
CA ARG A 135 -11.12 2.57 7.72
C ARG A 135 -11.16 2.11 9.17
N ASP A 136 -10.08 1.51 9.65
CA ASP A 136 -9.97 1.00 11.02
C ASP A 136 -10.10 2.15 12.04
N ALA A 137 -9.53 3.32 11.73
CA ALA A 137 -9.62 4.50 12.58
C ALA A 137 -11.08 4.93 12.77
N LYS A 138 -11.83 5.00 11.67
CA LYS A 138 -13.25 5.36 11.69
C LYS A 138 -14.10 4.32 12.41
N GLN A 139 -13.88 3.05 12.11
CA GLN A 139 -14.74 1.96 12.59
C GLN A 139 -14.46 1.57 14.04
N PHE A 140 -13.19 1.56 14.46
CA PHE A 140 -12.80 0.97 15.73
C PHE A 140 -12.15 1.95 16.72
N ALA A 141 -11.51 3.01 16.23
CA ALA A 141 -10.81 4.00 17.07
C ALA A 141 -11.57 5.35 17.22
N GLY A 142 -12.81 5.44 16.75
CA GLY A 142 -13.65 6.62 16.96
C GLY A 142 -13.18 7.88 16.24
N LEU A 143 -12.48 7.76 15.11
CA LEU A 143 -11.95 8.92 14.37
C LEU A 143 -13.04 9.96 14.05
N ASN A 144 -14.25 9.49 13.72
CA ASN A 144 -15.38 10.33 13.32
C ASN A 144 -16.41 10.60 14.43
N THR A 145 -16.18 10.10 15.66
CA THR A 145 -17.16 10.24 16.75
C THR A 145 -16.89 11.46 17.64
N CYS A 146 -15.77 12.15 17.44
CA CYS A 146 -15.40 13.32 18.23
C CYS A 146 -16.28 14.53 17.89
N GLN A 147 -16.80 15.18 18.93
CA GLN A 147 -17.63 16.38 18.82
C GLN A 147 -16.97 17.60 19.49
N LEU A 148 -15.66 17.57 19.69
CA LEU A 148 -14.90 18.69 20.24
C LEU A 148 -14.92 19.87 19.26
N ARG A 149 -15.00 21.09 19.79
CA ARG A 149 -15.10 22.33 18.98
C ARG A 149 -13.78 23.08 18.82
N ARG A 150 -12.79 22.79 19.66
CA ARG A 150 -11.47 23.45 19.61
C ARG A 150 -10.53 22.65 18.72
N THR A 151 -9.82 23.33 17.82
CA THR A 151 -8.89 22.71 16.85
C THR A 151 -7.85 21.82 17.51
N VAL A 152 -7.15 22.32 18.53
CA VAL A 152 -6.14 21.54 19.28
C VAL A 152 -6.74 20.28 19.89
N ALA A 153 -7.98 20.34 20.36
CA ALA A 153 -8.65 19.21 20.97
C ALA A 153 -9.05 18.16 19.92
N LEU A 154 -9.45 18.59 18.72
CA LEU A 154 -9.71 17.72 17.57
C LEU A 154 -8.41 17.03 17.09
N GLU A 155 -7.33 17.78 16.95
CA GLU A 155 -6.01 17.26 16.57
C GLU A 155 -5.52 16.20 17.55
N ASN A 156 -5.61 16.48 18.86
CA ASN A 156 -5.27 15.52 19.90
C ASN A 156 -6.13 14.25 19.83
N HIS A 157 -7.43 14.37 19.56
CA HIS A 157 -8.32 13.21 19.39
C HIS A 157 -7.92 12.37 18.17
N TRP A 158 -7.69 13.00 17.01
CA TRP A 158 -7.30 12.28 15.80
C TRP A 158 -5.93 11.59 15.98
N ASN A 159 -4.97 12.27 16.60
CA ASN A 159 -3.68 11.69 16.95
C ASN A 159 -3.84 10.49 17.89
N ALA A 160 -4.68 10.60 18.92
CA ALA A 160 -4.96 9.50 19.83
C ALA A 160 -5.63 8.30 19.12
N ALA A 161 -6.56 8.55 18.19
CA ALA A 161 -7.21 7.50 17.41
C ALA A 161 -6.21 6.72 16.55
N PHE A 162 -5.33 7.41 15.80
CA PHE A 162 -4.28 6.76 15.01
C PHE A 162 -3.19 6.11 15.88
N PHE A 163 -2.87 6.71 17.02
CA PHE A 163 -1.92 6.15 17.99
C PHE A 163 -2.44 4.83 18.56
N ALA A 164 -3.72 4.75 18.94
CA ALA A 164 -4.34 3.51 19.40
C ALA A 164 -4.24 2.40 18.34
N LEU A 165 -4.48 2.72 17.06
CA LEU A 165 -4.30 1.75 15.97
C LEU A 165 -2.87 1.23 15.86
N SER A 166 -1.92 2.15 15.92
CA SER A 166 -0.49 1.84 15.81
C SER A 166 -0.02 0.99 16.99
N LEU A 167 -0.49 1.30 18.20
CA LEU A 167 -0.21 0.55 19.41
C LEU A 167 -0.78 -0.87 19.35
N GLY A 168 -2.04 -1.04 18.92
CA GLY A 168 -2.63 -2.36 18.75
C GLY A 168 -1.91 -3.21 17.70
N ARG A 169 -1.45 -2.59 16.60
CA ARG A 169 -0.59 -3.24 15.61
C ARG A 169 0.74 -3.69 16.20
N ALA A 170 1.38 -2.83 16.97
CA ALA A 170 2.66 -3.13 17.61
C ALA A 170 2.52 -4.27 18.63
N GLU A 171 1.50 -4.26 19.48
CA GLU A 171 1.24 -5.32 20.48
C GLU A 171 1.18 -6.70 19.79
N VAL A 172 0.35 -6.81 18.76
CA VAL A 172 0.17 -8.08 18.03
C VAL A 172 1.46 -8.54 17.33
N LEU A 173 2.20 -7.62 16.70
CA LEU A 173 3.48 -7.94 16.06
C LEU A 173 4.53 -8.41 17.08
N LEU A 174 4.57 -7.78 18.26
CA LEU A 174 5.50 -8.16 19.34
C LEU A 174 5.12 -9.51 19.97
N GLU A 175 3.83 -9.77 20.20
CA GLU A 175 3.34 -11.06 20.70
C GLU A 175 3.71 -12.20 19.74
N GLU A 176 3.45 -12.06 18.43
CA GLU A 176 3.82 -13.11 17.46
C GLU A 176 5.32 -13.22 17.24
N ALA A 177 6.07 -12.11 17.26
CA ALA A 177 7.53 -12.17 17.16
C ALA A 177 8.14 -12.93 18.34
N GLY A 178 7.61 -12.71 19.55
CA GLY A 178 7.99 -13.48 20.74
C GLY A 178 7.63 -14.96 20.62
N ARG A 179 6.42 -15.27 20.11
CA ARG A 179 5.96 -16.64 19.91
C ARG A 179 6.80 -17.41 18.89
N LEU A 180 7.14 -16.78 17.78
CA LEU A 180 7.92 -17.38 16.70
C LEU A 180 9.44 -17.28 16.92
N GLN A 181 9.87 -16.54 17.95
CA GLN A 181 11.28 -16.18 18.20
C GLN A 181 12.00 -15.59 16.98
N ARG A 182 11.25 -14.88 16.11
CA ARG A 182 11.79 -14.24 14.91
C ARG A 182 10.92 -13.04 14.49
N PRO A 183 11.46 -12.07 13.75
CA PRO A 183 10.69 -10.96 13.22
C PRO A 183 9.56 -11.45 12.30
N VAL A 184 8.37 -10.90 12.46
CA VAL A 184 7.20 -11.21 11.63
C VAL A 184 7.18 -10.26 10.43
N SER A 185 7.22 -10.81 9.22
CA SER A 185 7.20 -10.02 7.96
C SER A 185 5.79 -9.84 7.38
N GLN A 186 4.87 -10.76 7.66
CA GLN A 186 3.47 -10.71 7.23
C GLN A 186 2.56 -11.27 8.32
N MET A 187 1.46 -10.56 8.57
CA MET A 187 0.45 -11.02 9.51
C MET A 187 -0.94 -10.61 9.03
N MET A 188 -1.92 -11.51 9.22
CA MET A 188 -3.33 -11.17 9.10
C MET A 188 -3.72 -10.31 10.29
N PHE A 189 -4.15 -9.07 10.02
CA PHE A 189 -4.43 -8.08 11.03
C PHE A 189 -5.92 -7.73 11.05
N SER A 190 -6.56 -7.87 12.21
CA SER A 190 -7.96 -7.50 12.44
C SER A 190 -8.04 -6.63 13.68
N TYR A 191 -8.34 -5.34 13.49
CA TYR A 191 -8.47 -4.44 14.64
C TYR A 191 -9.71 -4.75 15.50
N GLU A 192 -10.76 -5.33 14.90
CA GLU A 192 -11.93 -5.83 15.62
C GLU A 192 -11.52 -6.84 16.70
N ASP A 193 -10.62 -7.76 16.35
CA ASP A 193 -10.18 -8.82 17.26
C ASP A 193 -9.31 -8.29 18.39
N ILE A 194 -8.46 -7.30 18.12
CA ILE A 194 -7.66 -6.63 19.17
C ILE A 194 -8.57 -5.92 20.15
N LYS A 195 -9.54 -5.14 19.63
CA LYS A 195 -10.52 -4.45 20.46
C LYS A 195 -11.31 -5.45 21.31
N ARG A 196 -11.68 -6.60 20.75
CA ARG A 196 -12.40 -7.66 21.44
C ARG A 196 -11.56 -8.35 22.51
N ARG A 197 -10.29 -8.68 22.23
CA ARG A 197 -9.36 -9.21 23.25
C ARG A 197 -9.13 -8.21 24.38
N ALA A 198 -8.92 -6.94 24.07
CA ALA A 198 -8.75 -5.88 25.07
C ALA A 198 -10.01 -5.74 25.93
N TYR A 199 -11.21 -5.75 25.32
CA TYR A 199 -12.48 -5.72 26.03
C TYR A 199 -12.65 -6.95 26.93
N ASN A 200 -12.40 -8.16 26.41
CA ASN A 200 -12.52 -9.40 27.19
C ASN A 200 -11.57 -9.41 28.39
N ARG A 201 -10.31 -8.99 28.20
CA ARG A 201 -9.33 -8.81 29.29
C ARG A 201 -9.85 -7.82 30.33
N LEU A 202 -10.33 -6.65 29.92
CA LEU A 202 -10.88 -5.63 30.82
C LEU A 202 -12.10 -6.15 31.59
N PHE A 203 -13.03 -6.80 30.90
CA PHE A 203 -14.27 -7.32 31.46
C PHE A 203 -13.99 -8.43 32.49
N ALA A 204 -13.14 -9.40 32.14
CA ALA A 204 -12.73 -10.46 33.05
C ALA A 204 -11.98 -9.91 34.27
N ARG A 205 -11.05 -8.95 34.10
CA ARG A 205 -10.40 -8.27 35.24
C ARG A 205 -11.42 -7.59 36.15
N ARG A 206 -12.41 -6.91 35.58
CA ARG A 206 -13.46 -6.24 36.35
C ARG A 206 -14.30 -7.21 37.17
N ILE A 207 -14.71 -8.34 36.57
CA ILE A 207 -15.45 -9.40 37.27
C ILE A 207 -14.61 -9.95 38.42
N LEU A 208 -13.37 -10.38 38.16
CA LEU A 208 -12.51 -10.97 39.18
C LEU A 208 -12.24 -9.97 40.31
N ARG A 209 -11.97 -8.70 39.98
CA ARG A 209 -11.78 -7.66 41.00
C ARG A 209 -13.01 -7.48 41.88
N ASN A 210 -14.22 -7.44 41.29
CA ASN A 210 -15.46 -7.31 42.05
C ASN A 210 -15.72 -8.52 42.97
N LEU A 211 -15.17 -9.70 42.62
CA LEU A 211 -15.27 -10.92 43.42
C LEU A 211 -14.09 -11.10 44.40
N GLY A 212 -13.13 -10.17 44.44
CA GLY A 212 -11.91 -10.31 45.25
C GLY A 212 -10.91 -11.36 44.73
N LEU A 213 -11.02 -11.76 43.46
CA LEU A 213 -10.24 -12.82 42.82
C LEU A 213 -9.21 -12.30 41.78
N GLU A 214 -8.82 -11.02 41.86
CA GLU A 214 -7.95 -10.38 40.86
C GLU A 214 -6.61 -11.10 40.66
N ALA A 215 -6.04 -11.67 41.74
CA ALA A 215 -4.82 -12.47 41.69
C ALA A 215 -4.91 -13.69 40.75
N ARG A 216 -6.11 -14.20 40.49
CA ARG A 216 -6.36 -15.36 39.62
C ARG A 216 -6.44 -15.00 38.14
N PHE A 217 -6.32 -13.72 37.77
CA PHE A 217 -6.39 -13.33 36.36
C PHE A 217 -5.36 -14.05 35.48
N HIS A 218 -4.17 -14.31 36.03
CA HIS A 218 -3.11 -15.02 35.31
C HIS A 218 -3.49 -16.47 34.93
N GLU A 219 -4.39 -17.11 35.70
CA GLU A 219 -4.91 -18.43 35.36
C GLU A 219 -5.70 -18.39 34.04
N LEU A 220 -6.45 -17.30 33.80
CA LEU A 220 -7.23 -17.12 32.56
C LEU A 220 -6.33 -16.90 31.34
N GLU A 221 -5.20 -16.21 31.50
CA GLU A 221 -4.23 -15.98 30.42
C GLU A 221 -3.56 -17.27 29.96
N LYS A 222 -3.31 -18.19 30.89
CA LYS A 222 -2.67 -19.49 30.63
C LYS A 222 -3.67 -20.62 30.37
N HIS A 223 -4.97 -20.35 30.50
CA HIS A 223 -5.98 -21.39 30.43
C HIS A 223 -6.06 -22.01 29.02
N PRO A 224 -6.04 -23.35 28.88
CA PRO A 224 -5.98 -24.01 27.57
C PRO A 224 -7.22 -23.76 26.71
N SER A 225 -8.39 -23.49 27.30
CA SER A 225 -9.60 -23.11 26.54
C SER A 225 -9.60 -21.68 26.01
N ARG A 226 -8.56 -20.88 26.33
CA ARG A 226 -8.38 -19.49 25.86
C ARG A 226 -9.64 -18.63 26.02
N PRO A 227 -10.21 -18.52 27.24
CA PRO A 227 -11.48 -17.84 27.47
C PRO A 227 -11.44 -16.35 27.10
N LEU A 228 -10.26 -15.73 27.11
CA LEU A 228 -10.06 -14.32 26.72
C LEU A 228 -10.17 -14.09 25.20
N ASP A 229 -10.09 -15.14 24.39
CA ASP A 229 -10.24 -15.09 22.94
C ASP A 229 -11.69 -15.27 22.47
N LEU A 230 -12.66 -15.28 23.38
CA LEU A 230 -14.08 -15.44 23.06
C LEU A 230 -14.54 -14.42 22.00
N GLY A 231 -15.10 -14.96 20.91
CA GLY A 231 -15.68 -14.18 19.81
C GLY A 231 -14.67 -13.64 18.79
N VAL A 232 -13.35 -13.84 18.98
CA VAL A 232 -12.33 -13.49 17.99
C VAL A 232 -12.56 -14.24 16.67
N LYS A 233 -12.46 -13.54 15.54
CA LYS A 233 -12.77 -14.07 14.20
C LYS A 233 -11.52 -14.54 13.44
N ALA A 234 -10.39 -13.86 13.62
CA ALA A 234 -9.12 -14.26 13.01
C ALA A 234 -8.49 -15.40 13.84
N ALA A 235 -8.54 -16.62 13.32
CA ALA A 235 -7.72 -17.76 13.73
C ALA A 235 -6.73 -18.08 12.60
#